data_AF-A0A0C3AJB4-F1
#
_entry.id   AF-A0A0C3AJB4-F1
#
_cell.length_a   1.000
_cell.length_b   1.000
_cell.length_c   1.000
_cell.angle_alpha   90.00
_cell.angle_beta   90.00
_cell.angle_gamma   90.00
#
_symmetry.space_group_name_H-M   'P 1'
#
loop_
_entity.id
_entity.type
_entity.pdbx_description
1 polymer ?
#
loop_
_entity_poly.entity_id
_entity_poly.type
_entity_poly.pdbx_seq_one_letter_code
_entity_poly.pdbx_strand_id
1 'polypeptide(L)'
;MLIALSRFITVLLNNDTISDPDQLLALILGRSGDYGGTNYTVALEAVQKLMEDTWVTERSPVIIFLSDGECEIQDATIYDLCRSASRLGKGLAFNSVSFGVDTQSHYLRRMATIAKEVYDTVPANPLAPTGVNPCSFTSALNTVQLASTFLSLAESLRNPRAALSRV
;
A
#
# COMPACT_ATOMS: atom_id res chain seq x y z
N MET A 1 -1.67 7.46 4.57
CA MET A 1 -0.51 8.00 3.82
C MET A 1 -0.72 7.60 2.36
N LEU A 2 -0.66 8.56 1.42
CA LEU A 2 -0.90 8.31 -0.01
C LEU A 2 0.38 8.66 -0.80
N ILE A 3 0.95 7.68 -1.48
CA ILE A 3 2.18 7.82 -2.25
C ILE A 3 1.85 7.46 -3.70
N ALA A 4 2.12 8.38 -4.65
CA ALA A 4 2.00 8.10 -6.08
C ALA A 4 3.39 8.02 -6.70
N LEU A 5 3.60 7.01 -7.54
CA LEU A 5 4.93 6.64 -8.03
C LEU A 5 4.91 6.63 -9.57
N SER A 6 5.87 7.36 -10.16
CA SER A 6 6.23 7.31 -11.58
C SER A 6 7.74 7.04 -11.68
N ARG A 7 8.49 7.73 -12.57
CA ARG A 7 9.96 7.68 -12.67
C ARG A 7 10.68 8.39 -11.51
N PHE A 8 10.02 9.36 -10.88
CA PHE A 8 10.51 10.04 -9.68
C PHE A 8 9.55 9.75 -8.53
N ILE A 9 10.10 9.47 -7.34
CA ILE A 9 9.28 9.37 -6.13
C ILE A 9 8.71 10.74 -5.86
N THR A 10 7.40 10.85 -5.69
CA THR A 10 6.84 12.04 -5.04
C THR A 10 5.81 11.61 -4.02
N VAL A 11 6.10 11.99 -2.79
CA VAL A 11 5.16 11.89 -1.70
C VAL A 11 4.12 12.98 -1.92
N LEU A 12 2.92 12.59 -2.40
CA LEU A 12 1.85 13.53 -2.66
C LEU A 12 1.21 14.03 -1.37
N LEU A 13 0.94 13.11 -0.44
CA LEU A 13 0.38 13.45 0.87
C LEU A 13 1.04 12.60 1.95
N ASN A 14 1.66 13.31 2.89
CA ASN A 14 2.19 12.72 4.10
C ASN A 14 1.35 13.14 5.30
N ASN A 15 0.82 12.15 6.02
CA ASN A 15 0.05 12.33 7.25
C ASN A 15 -1.06 13.39 7.18
N ASP A 16 -1.68 13.55 6.02
CA ASP A 16 -2.73 14.53 5.84
C ASP A 16 -4.05 14.05 6.46
N THR A 17 -4.60 14.91 7.31
CA THR A 17 -5.88 14.71 8.00
C THR A 17 -6.86 15.83 7.66
N ILE A 18 -6.51 16.71 6.72
CA ILE A 18 -7.20 17.98 6.47
C ILE A 18 -7.78 18.01 5.06
N SER A 19 -7.14 17.41 4.05
CA SER A 19 -7.70 17.44 2.69
C SER A 19 -8.97 16.62 2.57
N ASP A 20 -9.95 17.20 1.90
CA ASP A 20 -11.16 16.52 1.50
C ASP A 20 -10.90 15.60 0.28
N PRO A 21 -11.64 14.49 0.11
CA PRO A 21 -11.57 13.60 -1.05
C PRO A 21 -11.43 14.29 -2.42
N ASP A 22 -12.09 15.42 -2.66
CA ASP A 22 -11.97 16.15 -3.94
C ASP A 22 -10.58 16.77 -4.14
N GLN A 23 -9.95 17.27 -3.08
CA GLN A 23 -8.59 17.81 -3.11
C GLN A 23 -7.55 16.70 -3.30
N LEU A 24 -7.76 15.55 -2.67
CA LEU A 24 -6.98 14.33 -2.88
C LEU A 24 -7.07 13.84 -4.32
N LEU A 25 -8.27 13.82 -4.89
CA LEU A 25 -8.50 13.41 -6.28
C LEU A 25 -7.84 14.40 -7.25
N ALA A 26 -7.95 15.70 -7.02
CA ALA A 26 -7.30 16.72 -7.84
C ALA A 26 -5.77 16.59 -7.86
N LEU A 27 -5.16 16.25 -6.72
CA LEU A 27 -3.71 15.99 -6.61
C LEU A 27 -3.28 14.75 -7.40
N ILE A 28 -4.11 13.70 -7.44
CA ILE A 28 -3.85 12.48 -8.22
C ILE A 28 -4.03 12.75 -9.72
N LEU A 29 -5.12 13.43 -10.11
CA LEU A 29 -5.46 13.70 -11.52
C LEU A 29 -4.53 14.74 -12.17
N GLY A 30 -4.03 15.70 -11.40
CA GLY A 30 -3.11 16.75 -11.87
C GLY A 30 -1.74 16.25 -12.35
N ARG A 31 -1.47 14.94 -12.29
CA ARG A 31 -0.19 14.31 -12.63
C ARG A 31 -0.18 13.48 -13.91
N SER A 32 -1.18 13.65 -14.75
CA SER A 32 -1.21 13.06 -16.08
C SER A 32 -0.06 13.62 -16.94
N GLY A 33 1.09 12.94 -16.97
CA GLY A 33 2.19 13.37 -17.86
C GLY A 33 3.60 12.83 -17.65
N ASP A 34 3.91 12.05 -16.62
CA ASP A 34 5.28 11.53 -16.46
C ASP A 34 5.56 10.35 -17.40
N TYR A 35 6.13 10.65 -18.57
CA TYR A 35 6.67 9.66 -19.48
C TYR A 35 8.03 9.14 -18.96
N GLY A 36 8.09 7.86 -18.60
CA GLY A 36 9.33 7.20 -18.18
C GLY A 36 9.09 5.83 -17.56
N GLY A 37 10.12 4.98 -17.54
CA GLY A 37 10.05 3.65 -16.92
C GLY A 37 9.86 3.73 -15.40
N THR A 38 9.17 2.73 -14.85
CA THR A 38 8.91 2.56 -13.42
C THR A 38 10.08 1.80 -12.77
N ASN A 39 10.51 2.21 -11.57
CA ASN A 39 11.51 1.46 -10.78
C ASN A 39 10.94 1.15 -9.39
N TYR A 40 10.49 -0.08 -9.18
CA TYR A 40 9.92 -0.52 -7.91
C TYR A 40 10.91 -0.48 -6.76
N THR A 41 12.20 -0.77 -7.01
CA THR A 41 13.22 -0.80 -5.96
C THR A 41 13.37 0.58 -5.34
N VAL A 42 13.63 1.60 -6.17
CA VAL A 42 13.77 2.99 -5.73
C VAL A 42 12.49 3.48 -5.05
N ALA A 43 11.34 3.12 -5.60
CA ALA A 43 10.05 3.46 -5.01
C ALA A 43 9.92 2.92 -3.58
N LEU A 44 10.14 1.63 -3.38
CA LEU A 44 9.93 1.00 -2.07
C LEU A 44 10.99 1.38 -1.04
N GLU A 45 12.24 1.64 -1.45
CA GLU A 45 13.26 2.21 -0.56
C GLU A 45 12.83 3.58 -0.02
N ALA A 46 12.23 4.42 -0.85
CA ALA A 46 11.72 5.71 -0.41
C ALA A 46 10.47 5.59 0.45
N VAL A 47 9.59 4.62 0.16
CA VAL A 47 8.45 4.30 1.05
C VAL A 47 8.96 3.83 2.41
N GLN A 48 9.99 2.97 2.44
CA GLN A 48 10.60 2.51 3.68
C GLN A 48 11.14 3.68 4.50
N LYS A 49 11.95 4.55 3.87
CA LYS A 49 12.50 5.73 4.53
C LYS A 49 11.41 6.64 5.09
N LEU A 50 10.38 6.93 4.30
CA LEU A 50 9.27 7.76 4.75
C LEU A 50 8.50 7.13 5.91
N MET A 51 8.26 5.82 5.84
CA MET A 51 7.60 5.06 6.91
C MET A 51 8.41 5.14 8.21
N GLU A 52 9.74 5.00 8.13
CA GLU A 52 10.65 5.14 9.28
C GLU A 52 10.64 6.57 9.84
N ASP A 53 10.72 7.59 8.98
CA ASP A 53 10.75 9.01 9.34
C ASP A 53 9.44 9.50 9.98
N THR A 54 8.31 8.86 9.66
CA THR A 54 6.96 9.28 10.07
C THR A 54 6.27 8.30 11.01
N TRP A 55 7.04 7.35 11.57
CA TRP A 55 6.48 6.26 12.35
C TRP A 55 5.75 6.72 13.60
N VAL A 56 4.56 6.17 13.83
CA VAL A 56 3.74 6.42 15.03
C VAL A 56 3.22 5.10 15.61
N THR A 57 3.37 4.91 16.92
CA THR A 57 3.02 3.69 17.64
C THR A 57 1.52 3.45 17.76
N GLU A 58 0.69 4.43 17.45
CA GLU A 58 -0.76 4.36 17.57
C GLU A 58 -1.43 3.89 16.27
N ARG A 59 -0.72 3.87 15.13
CA ARG A 59 -1.30 3.51 13.82
C ARG A 59 -0.61 2.31 13.18
N SER A 60 -1.40 1.44 12.56
CA SER A 60 -0.86 0.30 11.80
C SER A 60 -0.38 0.78 10.42
N PRO A 61 0.84 0.44 9.98
CA PRO A 61 1.32 0.83 8.66
C PRO A 61 0.58 0.03 7.57
N VAL A 62 0.09 0.75 6.57
CA VAL A 62 -0.60 0.18 5.40
C VAL A 62 0.00 0.79 4.14
N ILE A 63 0.37 -0.06 3.18
CA ILE A 63 0.78 0.34 1.84
C ILE A 63 -0.25 -0.19 0.83
N ILE A 64 -0.68 0.70 -0.06
CA ILE A 64 -1.45 0.34 -1.26
C ILE A 64 -0.56 0.69 -2.45
N PHE A 65 -0.09 -0.33 -3.16
CA PHE A 65 0.84 -0.21 -4.27
C PHE A 65 0.09 -0.42 -5.59
N LEU A 66 0.10 0.57 -6.46
CA LEU A 66 -0.63 0.56 -7.74
C LEU A 66 0.39 0.50 -8.88
N SER A 67 0.27 -0.47 -9.78
CA SER A 67 1.12 -0.51 -10.98
C SER A 67 0.51 -1.33 -12.12
N ASP A 68 1.08 -1.23 -13.31
CA ASP A 68 0.77 -2.08 -14.47
C ASP A 68 1.52 -3.42 -14.44
N GLY A 69 2.53 -3.57 -13.58
CA GLY A 69 3.26 -4.83 -13.39
C GLY A 69 4.58 -4.93 -14.15
N GLU A 70 4.88 -4.01 -15.08
CA GLU A 70 5.97 -4.17 -16.05
C GLU A 70 7.39 -3.93 -15.48
N CYS A 71 7.51 -3.72 -14.17
CA CYS A 71 8.79 -3.52 -13.50
C CYS A 71 9.20 -4.73 -12.67
N GLU A 72 10.47 -5.12 -12.81
CA GLU A 72 11.09 -6.12 -11.96
C GLU A 72 11.51 -5.56 -10.60
N ILE A 73 11.43 -6.41 -9.58
CA ILE A 73 11.97 -6.14 -8.26
C ILE A 73 12.55 -7.40 -7.65
N GLN A 74 13.59 -7.23 -6.85
CA GLN A 74 14.14 -8.29 -6.03
C GLN A 74 13.29 -8.51 -4.77
N ASP A 75 13.04 -9.78 -4.44
CA ASP A 75 12.33 -10.19 -3.21
C ASP A 75 12.94 -9.55 -1.95
N ALA A 76 14.27 -9.38 -1.93
CA ALA A 76 15.00 -8.77 -0.81
C ALA A 76 14.46 -7.38 -0.43
N THR A 77 14.09 -6.56 -1.41
CA THR A 77 13.56 -5.22 -1.17
C THR A 77 12.23 -5.26 -0.41
N ILE A 78 11.37 -6.24 -0.69
CA ILE A 78 10.11 -6.41 0.04
C ILE A 78 10.35 -6.94 1.45
N TYR A 79 11.23 -7.93 1.58
CA TYR A 79 11.62 -8.44 2.89
C TYR A 79 12.18 -7.33 3.78
N ASP A 80 13.05 -6.47 3.26
CA ASP A 80 13.68 -5.40 4.03
C ASP A 80 12.67 -4.34 4.48
N LEU A 81 11.76 -3.93 3.59
CA LEU A 81 10.65 -3.03 3.92
C LEU A 81 9.76 -3.60 5.04
N CYS A 82 9.29 -4.84 4.88
CA CYS A 82 8.40 -5.49 5.86
C CYS A 82 9.12 -5.74 7.20
N ARG A 83 10.40 -6.16 7.17
CA ARG A 83 11.22 -6.33 8.38
C ARG A 83 11.48 -5.01 9.06
N SER A 84 11.60 -3.90 8.33
CA SER A 84 11.78 -2.59 8.96
C SER A 84 10.56 -2.20 9.79
N ALA A 85 9.36 -2.36 9.24
CA ALA A 85 8.12 -2.17 10.00
C ALA A 85 8.05 -3.09 11.23
N SER A 86 8.47 -4.36 11.06
CA SER A 86 8.50 -5.35 12.14
C SER A 86 9.46 -4.96 13.27
N ARG A 87 10.64 -4.42 12.94
CA ARG A 87 11.60 -3.87 13.93
C ARG A 87 11.03 -2.68 14.68
N LEU A 88 10.20 -1.88 14.03
CA LEU A 88 9.46 -0.77 14.66
C LEU A 88 8.21 -1.24 15.43
N GLY A 89 7.99 -2.55 15.52
CA GLY A 89 7.03 -3.18 16.40
C GLY A 89 5.68 -3.53 15.76
N LYS A 90 5.53 -3.42 14.43
CA LYS A 90 4.25 -3.72 13.75
C LYS A 90 4.40 -4.46 12.42
N GLY A 91 3.45 -5.33 12.13
CA GLY A 91 3.30 -5.93 10.80
C GLY A 91 2.89 -4.88 9.76
N LEU A 92 3.45 -4.99 8.56
CA LEU A 92 3.14 -4.11 7.43
C LEU A 92 2.04 -4.68 6.54
N ALA A 93 0.85 -4.06 6.57
CA ALA A 93 -0.21 -4.43 5.65
C ALA A 93 0.14 -3.93 4.23
N PHE A 94 0.05 -4.80 3.23
CA PHE A 94 0.50 -4.52 1.87
C PHE A 94 -0.51 -4.99 0.82
N ASN A 95 -1.16 -4.04 0.16
CA ASN A 95 -2.13 -4.33 -0.90
C ASN A 95 -1.54 -3.90 -2.23
N SER A 96 -1.38 -4.83 -3.17
CA SER A 96 -0.96 -4.51 -4.53
C SER A 96 -2.18 -4.55 -5.46
N VAL A 97 -2.29 -3.56 -6.33
CA VAL A 97 -3.35 -3.49 -7.34
C VAL A 97 -2.69 -3.37 -8.70
N SER A 98 -2.92 -4.37 -9.55
CA SER A 98 -2.51 -4.35 -10.94
C SER A 98 -3.58 -3.71 -11.80
N PHE A 99 -3.22 -2.78 -12.68
CA PHE A 99 -4.09 -2.28 -13.77
C PHE A 99 -3.55 -2.63 -15.16
N GLY A 100 -2.50 -3.45 -15.23
CA GLY A 100 -1.95 -3.99 -16.47
C GLY A 100 -2.45 -5.40 -16.76
N VAL A 101 -1.83 -6.05 -17.75
CA VAL A 101 -2.18 -7.43 -18.11
C VAL A 101 -1.68 -8.41 -17.04
N ASP A 102 -2.45 -9.46 -16.75
CA ASP A 102 -2.15 -10.41 -15.67
C ASP A 102 -0.79 -11.11 -15.87
N THR A 103 -0.38 -11.34 -17.12
CA THR A 103 0.92 -11.94 -17.46
C THR A 103 2.13 -11.10 -17.03
N GLN A 104 1.97 -9.79 -16.86
CA GLN A 104 3.01 -8.89 -16.36
C GLN A 104 2.89 -8.67 -14.84
N SER A 105 1.88 -9.23 -14.18
CA SER A 105 1.59 -8.94 -12.77
C SER A 105 2.29 -9.87 -11.77
N HIS A 106 3.25 -10.70 -12.22
CA HIS A 106 3.88 -11.71 -11.37
C HIS A 106 4.70 -11.09 -10.24
N TYR A 107 5.41 -9.99 -10.49
CA TYR A 107 6.14 -9.25 -9.45
C TYR A 107 5.19 -8.69 -8.39
N LEU A 108 4.07 -8.08 -8.78
CA LEU A 108 3.08 -7.55 -7.84
C LEU A 108 2.49 -8.64 -6.93
N ARG A 109 2.15 -9.80 -7.51
CA ARG A 109 1.65 -10.95 -6.77
C ARG A 109 2.71 -11.51 -5.80
N ARG A 110 3.97 -11.55 -6.24
CA ARG A 110 5.11 -11.98 -5.42
C ARG A 110 5.33 -11.03 -4.24
N MET A 111 5.27 -9.72 -4.46
CA MET A 111 5.39 -8.69 -3.42
C MET A 111 4.32 -8.87 -2.33
N ALA A 112 3.05 -9.03 -2.71
CA ALA A 112 1.97 -9.26 -1.73
C ALA A 112 2.14 -10.58 -0.97
N THR A 113 2.66 -11.62 -1.62
CA THR A 113 2.93 -12.92 -1.00
C THR A 113 4.03 -12.80 0.07
N ILE A 114 5.15 -12.17 -0.27
CA ILE A 114 6.26 -11.96 0.67
C ILE A 114 5.82 -11.08 1.85
N ALA A 115 5.08 -10.01 1.57
CA ALA A 115 4.57 -9.14 2.62
C ALA A 115 3.67 -9.91 3.59
N LYS A 116 2.83 -10.83 3.07
CA LYS A 116 2.01 -11.71 3.89
C LYS A 116 2.85 -12.65 4.75
N GLU A 117 3.85 -13.30 4.16
CA GLU A 117 4.77 -14.19 4.90
C GLU A 117 5.41 -13.47 6.09
N VAL A 118 5.90 -12.25 5.89
CA VAL A 118 6.51 -11.47 6.98
C VAL A 118 5.45 -11.00 7.97
N TYR A 119 4.29 -10.51 7.52
CA TYR A 119 3.22 -10.06 8.39
C TYR A 119 2.77 -11.14 9.38
N ASP A 120 2.62 -12.37 8.89
CA ASP A 120 2.15 -13.52 9.67
C ASP A 120 3.19 -13.97 10.72
N THR A 121 4.46 -13.51 10.65
CA THR A 121 5.50 -13.77 11.66
C THR A 121 5.51 -12.78 12.82
N VAL A 122 4.84 -11.64 12.67
CA VAL A 122 4.80 -10.58 13.69
C VAL A 122 3.68 -10.86 14.69
N PRO A 123 3.85 -10.59 16.00
CA PRO A 123 2.76 -10.70 16.97
C PRO A 123 1.52 -9.92 16.52
N ALA A 124 0.35 -10.54 16.67
CA ALA A 124 -0.91 -9.96 16.26
C ALA A 124 -1.09 -8.58 16.90
N ASN A 125 -1.22 -7.55 16.06
CA ASN A 125 -1.44 -6.19 16.53
C ASN A 125 -2.90 -6.04 16.98
N PRO A 126 -3.18 -5.69 18.25
CA PRO A 126 -4.54 -5.49 18.75
C PRO A 126 -5.31 -4.39 18.02
N LEU A 127 -4.59 -3.47 17.36
CA LEU A 127 -5.13 -2.34 16.61
C LEU A 127 -5.26 -2.64 15.10
N ALA A 128 -4.90 -3.85 14.65
CA ALA A 128 -5.10 -4.23 13.26
C ALA A 128 -6.58 -4.57 13.00
N PRO A 129 -7.14 -4.16 11.84
CA PRO A 129 -8.52 -4.49 11.49
C PRO A 129 -8.71 -6.02 11.43
N THR A 130 -9.61 -6.54 12.27
CA THR A 130 -9.95 -7.97 12.34
C THR A 130 -10.79 -8.38 11.13
N GLY A 131 -10.44 -9.49 10.47
CA GLY A 131 -11.21 -10.07 9.36
C GLY A 131 -10.87 -9.54 7.96
N VAL A 132 -9.90 -8.64 7.86
CA VAL A 132 -9.37 -8.13 6.58
C VAL A 132 -8.07 -8.86 6.29
N ASN A 133 -7.89 -9.35 5.06
CA ASN A 133 -6.59 -9.88 4.66
C ASN A 133 -5.58 -8.72 4.62
N PRO A 134 -4.58 -8.69 5.52
CA PRO A 134 -3.67 -7.54 5.64
C PRO A 134 -2.78 -7.37 4.42
N CYS A 135 -2.56 -8.45 3.66
CA CYS A 135 -1.76 -8.43 2.45
C CYS A 135 -2.51 -9.11 1.30
N SER A 136 -2.73 -8.38 0.20
CA SER A 136 -3.51 -8.88 -0.93
C SER A 136 -2.97 -8.40 -2.29
N PHE A 137 -3.33 -9.15 -3.32
CA PHE A 137 -3.12 -8.77 -4.72
C PHE A 137 -4.49 -8.74 -5.40
N THR A 138 -4.77 -7.65 -6.12
CA THR A 138 -6.00 -7.47 -6.89
C THR A 138 -5.67 -7.06 -8.31
N SER A 139 -6.34 -7.66 -9.29
CA SER A 139 -6.28 -7.23 -10.68
C SER A 139 -7.49 -6.36 -11.00
N ALA A 140 -7.26 -5.10 -11.35
CA ALA A 140 -8.24 -4.11 -11.75
C ALA A 140 -8.02 -3.74 -13.22
N LEU A 141 -8.34 -4.68 -14.11
CA LEU A 141 -8.14 -4.56 -15.57
C LEU A 141 -8.99 -3.46 -16.21
N ASN A 142 -10.02 -2.97 -15.50
CA ASN A 142 -10.88 -1.89 -15.97
C ASN A 142 -11.11 -0.86 -14.86
N THR A 143 -11.33 0.40 -15.23
CA THR A 143 -11.53 1.52 -14.31
C THR A 143 -12.68 1.30 -13.32
N VAL A 144 -13.71 0.55 -13.73
CA VAL A 144 -14.83 0.13 -12.87
C VAL A 144 -14.36 -0.81 -11.75
N GLN A 145 -13.49 -1.77 -12.07
CA GLN A 145 -12.93 -2.71 -11.09
C GLN A 145 -11.92 -2.02 -10.17
N LEU A 146 -11.24 -0.99 -10.67
CA LEU A 146 -10.34 -0.17 -9.85
C LEU A 146 -11.16 0.60 -8.79
N ALA A 147 -12.21 1.30 -9.21
CA ALA A 147 -13.09 2.03 -8.29
C ALA A 147 -13.72 1.12 -7.22
N SER A 148 -14.20 -0.07 -7.61
CA SER A 148 -14.73 -1.04 -6.65
C SER A 148 -13.66 -1.54 -5.67
N THR A 149 -12.43 -1.79 -6.15
CA THR A 149 -11.31 -2.21 -5.29
C THR A 149 -10.96 -1.13 -4.28
N PHE A 150 -10.90 0.13 -4.70
CA PHE A 150 -10.67 1.25 -3.79
C PHE A 150 -11.79 1.40 -2.75
N LEU A 151 -13.06 1.25 -3.16
CA LEU A 151 -14.19 1.29 -2.23
C LEU A 151 -14.11 0.17 -1.21
N SER A 152 -13.83 -1.07 -1.65
CA SER A 152 -13.66 -2.21 -0.74
C SER A 152 -12.48 -2.03 0.21
N LEU A 153 -11.34 -1.51 -0.27
CA LEU A 153 -10.19 -1.19 0.59
C LEU A 153 -10.51 -0.06 1.57
N ALA A 154 -11.23 0.98 1.13
CA ALA A 154 -11.63 2.09 1.98
C ALA A 154 -12.62 1.65 3.06
N GLU A 155 -13.63 0.84 2.73
CA GLU A 155 -14.54 0.23 3.70
C GLU A 155 -13.80 -0.66 4.69
N SER A 156 -12.87 -1.47 4.20
CA SER A 156 -12.01 -2.33 4.99
C SER A 156 -11.13 -1.55 5.97
N LEU A 157 -10.62 -0.38 5.56
CA LEU A 157 -9.82 0.53 6.40
C LEU A 157 -10.67 1.41 7.32
N ARG A 158 -11.95 1.62 7.01
CA ARG A 158 -12.91 2.41 7.81
C ARG A 158 -13.54 1.61 8.96
N ASN A 159 -13.38 0.29 8.97
CA ASN A 159 -13.85 -0.60 10.03
C ASN A 159 -12.90 -0.84 11.25
N PRO A 160 -12.09 0.11 11.78
CA PRO A 160 -11.49 -0.03 13.11
C PRO A 160 -12.50 0.16 14.24
N ARG A 161 -13.63 0.82 14.00
CA ARG A 161 -14.57 1.30 15.04
C ARG A 161 -15.78 0.42 15.30
N ALA A 162 -16.06 -0.58 14.47
CA ALA A 162 -17.29 -1.38 14.60
C ALA A 162 -17.21 -2.53 15.62
N ALA A 163 -16.04 -2.79 16.22
CA ALA A 163 -15.88 -3.82 17.26
C ALA A 163 -15.99 -3.30 18.71
N LEU A 164 -16.35 -2.03 18.91
CA LEU A 164 -16.61 -1.45 20.23
C LEU A 164 -18.01 -0.83 20.28
N SER A 165 -19.02 -1.70 20.17
CA SER A 165 -20.38 -1.46 20.63
C SER A 165 -20.92 -2.75 21.23
N ARG A 166 -20.48 -3.04 22.46
CA ARG A 166 -21.15 -3.97 23.35
C ARG A 166 -20.90 -3.57 24.80
N VAL A 167 -21.69 -2.61 25.28
CA VAL A 167 -22.31 -2.61 26.62
C VAL A 167 -23.67 -1.98 26.47
#